data_AF-A0A7W4UV24-F1
#
_entry.id   AF-A0A7W4UV24-F1
#
_cell.length_a   1.000
_cell.length_b   1.000
_cell.length_c   1.000
_cell.angle_alpha   90.00
_cell.angle_beta   90.00
_cell.angle_gamma   90.00
#
_symmetry.space_group_name_H-M   'P 1'
#
loop_
_entity.id
_entity.type
_entity.pdbx_description
1 polymer ?
#
loop_
_entity_poly.entity_id
_entity_poly.type
_entity_poly.pdbx_seq_one_letter_code
_entity_poly.pdbx_strand_id
1 'polypeptide(L)'
;MTIVAAADGSALGNPGPAGWAWYVDDDRWSAGGWPHGTNNQGELMAVIDLLESTAHLDDDLHILCDSQYVINAVTKWMAGWKRKGWRKADGAPVLNRELLERLDRALQGRRYAFEWVKGHAGHDLNEAADVRARAVATAYQKGDPIPIGPGWPNAPRRAEQPIEEAAPPAPRAAAPTPAAESAPAAPPAAAVEDALELDIFGDLAVAETDEEVVARLERELLDPAVRSDSSRVAGLLHPDFAEIGRSGRLWGRDDTLQALASEESEVVELEVLATDVVADGVILLTARTTDVRGGTLRSSLWQRSGDRWRLRFHQGTPEA
;
A
#
# COMPACT_ATOMS: atom_id res chain seq x y z
N MET A 1 24.62 0.85 22.19
CA MET A 1 23.35 1.42 22.70
C MET A 1 22.29 1.07 21.64
N THR A 2 21.00 1.29 21.91
CA THR A 2 19.94 1.09 20.91
C THR A 2 19.35 2.44 20.54
N ILE A 3 19.34 2.76 19.25
CA ILE A 3 18.69 3.93 18.67
C ILE A 3 17.27 3.49 18.31
N VAL A 4 16.27 4.15 18.90
CA VAL A 4 14.86 3.94 18.55
C VAL A 4 14.45 5.05 17.59
N ALA A 5 13.97 4.67 16.41
CA ALA A 5 13.59 5.60 15.35
C ALA A 5 12.28 5.14 14.71
N ALA A 6 11.45 6.08 14.28
CA ALA A 6 10.35 5.77 13.36
C ALA A 6 10.73 6.16 11.93
N ALA A 7 10.18 5.43 10.96
CA ALA A 7 10.39 5.69 9.54
C ALA A 7 9.06 5.53 8.79
N ASP A 8 8.70 6.54 8.00
CA ASP A 8 7.40 6.61 7.34
C ASP A 8 7.48 7.29 5.96
N GLY A 9 6.51 6.97 5.10
CA GLY A 9 6.33 7.50 3.74
C GLY A 9 4.93 8.06 3.53
N SER A 10 4.81 9.07 2.68
CA SER A 10 3.53 9.68 2.33
C SER A 10 3.47 10.03 0.86
N ALA A 11 2.32 9.82 0.21
CA ALA A 11 2.09 10.26 -1.16
C ALA A 11 0.73 10.96 -1.32
N LEU A 12 0.71 12.10 -2.02
CA LEU A 12 -0.50 12.86 -2.36
C LEU A 12 -1.04 12.38 -3.72
N GLY A 13 -1.68 11.22 -3.70
CA GLY A 13 -1.97 10.42 -4.89
C GLY A 13 -0.89 9.37 -5.11
N ASN A 14 -1.25 8.20 -5.63
CA ASN A 14 -0.35 7.05 -5.74
C ASN A 14 -0.41 6.47 -7.18
N PRO A 15 0.45 6.93 -8.11
CA PRO A 15 1.58 7.83 -7.91
C PRO A 15 1.22 9.33 -7.87
N GLY A 16 2.03 10.13 -7.18
CA GLY A 16 1.85 11.57 -6.97
C GLY A 16 3.04 12.21 -6.23
N PRO A 17 2.97 13.49 -5.83
CA PRO A 17 3.99 14.09 -4.96
C PRO A 17 4.18 13.23 -3.71
N ALA A 18 5.41 12.81 -3.45
CA ALA A 18 5.74 11.84 -2.42
C ALA A 18 6.84 12.37 -1.49
N GLY A 19 6.78 11.95 -0.24
CA GLY A 19 7.71 12.30 0.81
C GLY A 19 8.04 11.10 1.68
N TRP A 20 9.18 11.17 2.35
CA TRP A 20 9.66 10.21 3.32
C TRP A 20 10.28 10.95 4.48
N ALA A 21 10.24 10.35 5.66
CA ALA A 21 10.95 10.87 6.81
C ALA A 21 11.32 9.74 7.78
N TRP A 22 12.43 9.93 8.49
CA TRP A 22 12.70 9.19 9.72
C TRP A 22 12.90 10.18 10.87
N TYR A 23 12.53 9.74 12.07
CA TYR A 23 12.52 10.58 13.27
C TYR A 23 13.02 9.80 14.49
N VAL A 24 13.94 10.42 15.23
CA VAL A 24 14.39 9.96 16.56
C VAL A 24 14.03 10.99 17.62
N ASP A 25 14.42 12.23 17.37
CA ASP A 25 14.10 13.41 18.18
C ASP A 25 14.20 14.68 17.30
N ASP A 26 13.86 15.84 17.85
CA ASP A 26 13.85 17.10 17.09
C ASP A 26 15.23 17.56 16.59
N ASP A 27 16.31 17.06 17.20
CA ASP A 27 17.69 17.30 16.77
C ASP A 27 18.20 16.23 15.78
N ARG A 28 17.47 15.13 15.61
CA ARG A 28 17.85 13.94 14.82
C ARG A 28 16.66 13.41 14.04
N TRP A 29 16.46 14.03 12.88
CA TRP A 29 15.50 13.58 11.88
C TRP A 29 15.92 14.02 10.49
N SER A 30 15.46 13.31 9.48
CA SER A 30 15.69 13.64 8.07
C SER A 30 14.42 13.40 7.28
N ALA A 31 14.21 14.22 6.26
CA ALA A 31 13.11 14.03 5.33
C ALA A 31 13.51 14.44 3.91
N GLY A 32 12.74 13.96 2.94
CA GLY A 32 12.93 14.26 1.52
C GLY A 32 11.83 13.61 0.70
N GLY A 33 11.93 13.65 -0.62
CA GLY A 33 10.87 13.12 -1.47
C GLY A 33 11.07 13.40 -2.94
N TRP A 34 9.98 13.29 -3.70
CA TRP A 34 9.96 13.50 -5.14
C TRP A 34 8.66 14.20 -5.58
N PRO A 35 8.69 14.97 -6.69
CA PRO A 35 7.48 15.51 -7.30
C PRO A 35 6.49 14.43 -7.78
N HIS A 36 6.99 13.23 -8.07
CA HIS A 36 6.21 12.09 -8.53
C HIS A 36 6.83 10.79 -8.03
N GLY A 37 6.10 10.05 -7.20
CA GLY A 37 6.48 8.78 -6.62
C GLY A 37 5.29 8.10 -5.92
N THR A 38 5.54 6.97 -5.27
CA THR A 38 4.53 6.18 -4.57
C THR A 38 4.74 6.16 -3.06
N ASN A 39 3.73 5.74 -2.30
CA ASN A 39 3.87 5.57 -0.85
C ASN A 39 4.97 4.57 -0.51
N ASN A 40 4.98 3.41 -1.18
CA ASN A 40 5.96 2.35 -0.99
C ASN A 40 7.40 2.81 -1.26
N GLN A 41 7.61 3.73 -2.21
CA GLN A 41 8.92 4.35 -2.44
C GLN A 41 9.35 5.25 -1.28
N GLY A 42 8.42 6.03 -0.72
CA GLY A 42 8.65 6.86 0.46
C GLY A 42 9.03 6.02 1.68
N GLU A 43 8.24 5.00 1.98
CA GLU A 43 8.46 4.10 3.12
C GLU A 43 9.83 3.40 3.04
N LEU A 44 10.19 2.86 1.86
CA LEU A 44 11.51 2.26 1.64
C LEU A 44 12.63 3.28 1.86
N MET A 45 12.47 4.50 1.33
CA MET A 45 13.51 5.52 1.41
C MET A 45 13.73 6.03 2.82
N ALA A 46 12.67 6.15 3.63
CA ALA A 46 12.79 6.52 5.03
C ALA A 46 13.73 5.57 5.79
N VAL A 47 13.54 4.26 5.60
CA VAL A 47 14.38 3.24 6.24
C VAL A 47 15.80 3.23 5.65
N ILE A 48 15.94 3.36 4.33
CA ILE A 48 17.24 3.46 3.66
C ILE A 48 18.04 4.64 4.23
N ASP A 49 17.44 5.82 4.28
CA ASP A 49 18.12 7.04 4.71
C ASP A 49 18.49 6.98 6.19
N LEU A 50 17.65 6.38 7.04
CA LEU A 50 17.97 6.14 8.45
C LEU A 50 19.21 5.23 8.59
N LEU A 51 19.24 4.12 7.86
CA LEU A 51 20.35 3.17 7.88
C LEU A 51 21.64 3.85 7.38
N GLU A 52 21.58 4.58 6.28
CA GLU A 52 22.75 5.26 5.72
C GLU A 52 23.25 6.39 6.62
N SER A 53 22.34 7.19 7.20
CA SER A 53 22.67 8.30 8.10
C SER A 53 23.37 7.81 9.37
N THR A 54 23.06 6.59 9.82
CA THR A 54 23.63 5.98 11.02
C THR A 54 24.74 4.97 10.72
N ALA A 55 25.19 4.83 9.46
CA ALA A 55 26.15 3.79 9.05
C ALA A 55 27.53 3.85 9.71
N HIS A 56 27.89 5.01 10.27
CA HIS A 56 29.15 5.22 10.99
C HIS A 56 29.08 4.83 12.48
N LEU A 57 27.90 4.38 12.95
CA LEU A 57 27.66 3.99 14.33
C LEU A 57 27.60 2.48 14.45
N ASP A 58 28.11 1.98 15.57
CA ASP A 58 28.00 0.57 15.96
C ASP A 58 26.72 0.27 16.76
N ASP A 59 25.81 1.22 16.89
CA ASP A 59 24.58 1.07 17.67
C ASP A 59 23.54 0.17 16.98
N ASP A 60 22.72 -0.48 17.79
CA ASP A 60 21.59 -1.29 17.32
C ASP A 60 20.44 -0.35 16.93
N LEU A 61 19.72 -0.67 15.86
CA LEU A 61 18.55 0.09 15.43
C LEU A 61 17.25 -0.64 15.82
N HIS A 62 16.35 0.06 16.48
CA HIS A 62 14.97 -0.37 16.66
C HIS A 62 14.07 0.56 15.83
N ILE A 63 13.53 0.03 14.74
CA ILE A 63 12.83 0.80 13.72
C ILE A 63 11.34 0.55 13.84
N LEU A 64 10.58 1.59 14.22
CA LEU A 64 9.13 1.60 14.21
C LEU A 64 8.67 1.96 12.80
N CYS A 65 7.78 1.14 12.24
CA CYS A 65 7.24 1.36 10.90
C CYS A 65 5.85 0.73 10.80
N ASP A 66 4.90 1.44 10.20
CA ASP A 66 3.57 0.89 9.89
C ASP A 66 3.51 0.21 8.51
N SER A 67 4.54 0.40 7.67
CA SER A 67 4.69 -0.28 6.39
C SER A 67 4.94 -1.78 6.54
N GLN A 68 3.88 -2.55 6.29
CA GLN A 68 4.01 -3.99 6.10
C GLN A 68 4.85 -4.33 4.88
N TYR A 69 4.86 -3.48 3.84
CA TYR A 69 5.66 -3.70 2.64
C TYR A 69 7.15 -3.71 2.96
N VAL A 70 7.66 -2.69 3.68
CA VAL A 70 9.08 -2.62 4.06
C VAL A 70 9.45 -3.78 4.99
N ILE A 71 8.64 -4.03 6.02
CA ILE A 71 8.91 -5.09 6.99
C ILE A 71 8.96 -6.45 6.30
N ASN A 72 7.98 -6.78 5.46
CA ASN A 72 7.95 -8.06 4.75
C ASN A 72 9.06 -8.15 3.68
N ALA A 73 9.40 -7.05 3.01
CA ALA A 73 10.51 -7.02 2.07
C ALA A 73 11.81 -7.46 2.75
N VAL A 74 12.15 -6.86 3.89
CA VAL A 74 13.37 -7.17 4.63
C VAL A 74 13.33 -8.56 5.27
N THR A 75 12.20 -8.92 5.89
CA THR A 75 12.12 -10.13 6.75
C THR A 75 11.77 -11.41 5.99
N LYS A 76 11.06 -11.31 4.85
CA LYS A 76 10.51 -12.48 4.14
C LYS A 76 11.00 -12.57 2.70
N TRP A 77 10.94 -11.49 1.93
CA TRP A 77 10.98 -11.58 0.47
C TRP A 77 12.37 -11.40 -0.15
N MET A 78 13.17 -10.47 0.39
CA MET A 78 14.43 -10.03 -0.23
C MET A 78 15.44 -11.17 -0.45
N ALA A 79 15.51 -12.13 0.48
CA ALA A 79 16.36 -13.30 0.32
C ALA A 79 15.98 -14.15 -0.92
N GLY A 80 14.69 -14.24 -1.23
CA GLY A 80 14.18 -14.96 -2.41
C GLY A 80 14.42 -14.21 -3.69
N TRP A 81 14.12 -12.91 -3.69
CA TRP A 81 14.37 -12.04 -4.84
C TRP A 81 15.86 -12.04 -5.21
N LYS A 82 16.77 -11.96 -4.24
CA LYS A 82 18.22 -12.06 -4.49
C LYS A 82 18.61 -13.37 -5.16
N ARG A 83 18.08 -14.51 -4.68
CA ARG A 83 18.32 -15.83 -5.30
C ARG A 83 17.82 -15.90 -6.75
N LYS A 84 16.77 -15.17 -7.08
CA LYS A 84 16.18 -15.08 -8.43
C LYS A 84 16.72 -13.92 -9.27
N GLY A 85 17.77 -13.23 -8.82
CA GLY A 85 18.34 -12.09 -9.55
C GLY A 85 17.39 -10.89 -9.64
N TRP A 86 16.63 -10.64 -8.57
CA TRP A 86 15.63 -9.57 -8.43
C TRP A 86 14.50 -9.65 -9.44
N ARG A 87 14.05 -10.88 -9.70
CA ARG A 87 12.91 -11.20 -10.56
C ARG A 87 11.82 -11.94 -9.78
N LYS A 88 10.60 -11.70 -10.21
CA LYS A 88 9.38 -12.37 -9.79
C LYS A 88 9.27 -13.76 -10.39
N ALA A 89 8.27 -14.54 -9.96
CA ALA A 89 8.01 -15.88 -10.49
C ALA A 89 7.61 -15.85 -11.98
N ASP A 90 6.92 -14.80 -12.43
CA ASP A 90 6.57 -14.51 -13.82
C ASP A 90 7.76 -14.06 -14.69
N GLY A 91 8.95 -13.88 -14.11
CA GLY A 91 10.16 -13.41 -14.77
C GLY A 91 10.30 -11.89 -14.92
N ALA A 92 9.27 -11.11 -14.59
CA ALA A 92 9.33 -9.66 -14.56
C ALA A 92 10.19 -9.17 -13.38
N PRO A 93 10.77 -7.95 -13.48
CA PRO A 93 11.55 -7.38 -12.39
C PRO A 93 10.66 -7.12 -11.17
N VAL A 94 11.25 -7.23 -9.98
CA VAL A 94 10.59 -6.81 -8.74
C VAL A 94 10.36 -5.29 -8.76
N LEU A 95 9.19 -4.82 -8.36
CA LEU A 95 8.91 -3.38 -8.26
C LEU A 95 9.83 -2.74 -7.21
N ASN A 96 10.20 -1.47 -7.42
CA ASN A 96 11.14 -0.73 -6.56
C ASN A 96 12.52 -1.40 -6.41
N ARG A 97 12.93 -2.24 -7.38
CA ARG A 97 14.19 -2.99 -7.34
C ARG A 97 15.39 -2.14 -6.92
N GLU A 98 15.54 -0.94 -7.47
CA GLU A 98 16.68 -0.07 -7.17
C GLU A 98 16.72 0.34 -5.68
N LEU A 99 15.57 0.67 -5.11
CA LEU A 99 15.43 0.99 -3.69
C LEU A 99 15.68 -0.24 -2.82
N LEU A 100 15.15 -1.40 -3.22
CA LEU A 100 15.35 -2.65 -2.49
C LEU A 100 16.81 -3.12 -2.51
N GLU A 101 17.51 -2.96 -3.64
CA GLU A 101 18.95 -3.24 -3.74
C GLU A 101 19.78 -2.26 -2.91
N ARG A 102 19.35 -0.99 -2.79
CA ARG A 102 19.98 -0.01 -1.90
C ARG A 102 19.73 -0.35 -0.43
N LEU A 103 18.50 -0.73 -0.08
CA LEU A 103 18.14 -1.20 1.26
C LEU A 103 18.94 -2.43 1.66
N ASP A 104 19.03 -3.44 0.78
CA ASP A 104 19.84 -4.65 1.02
C ASP A 104 21.29 -4.29 1.36
N ARG A 105 21.89 -3.36 0.62
CA ARG A 105 23.26 -2.87 0.89
C ARG A 105 23.35 -2.14 2.24
N ALA A 106 22.39 -1.26 2.54
CA ALA A 106 22.37 -0.48 3.78
C ALA A 106 22.20 -1.35 5.04
N LEU A 107 21.56 -2.52 4.91
CA LEU A 107 21.37 -3.48 6.00
C LEU A 107 22.63 -4.33 6.28
N GLN A 108 23.58 -4.44 5.35
CA GLN A 108 24.75 -5.31 5.51
C GLN A 108 25.60 -4.89 6.71
N GLY A 109 25.84 -5.84 7.62
CA GLY A 109 26.65 -5.61 8.82
C GLY A 109 25.96 -4.80 9.93
N ARG A 110 24.69 -4.42 9.76
CA ARG A 110 23.92 -3.69 10.77
C ARG A 110 23.17 -4.65 11.69
N ARG A 111 22.98 -4.23 12.96
CA ARG A 111 22.09 -4.90 13.91
C ARG A 111 20.83 -4.07 14.03
N TYR A 112 19.70 -4.66 13.66
CA TYR A 112 18.43 -3.96 13.62
C TYR A 112 17.27 -4.89 14.00
N ALA A 113 16.19 -4.29 14.49
CA ALA A 113 14.90 -4.92 14.72
C ALA A 113 13.80 -3.99 14.20
N PHE A 114 12.76 -4.57 13.61
CA PHE A 114 11.56 -3.84 13.22
C PHE A 114 10.45 -4.10 14.24
N GLU A 115 9.74 -3.04 14.63
CA GLU A 115 8.47 -3.11 15.33
C GLU A 115 7.39 -2.59 14.39
N TRP A 116 6.44 -3.46 14.05
CA TRP A 116 5.26 -3.01 13.33
C TRP A 116 4.37 -2.23 14.29
N VAL A 117 4.12 -0.97 13.96
CA VAL A 117 3.16 -0.14 14.66
C VAL A 117 1.90 0.01 13.81
N LYS A 118 0.74 0.10 14.44
CA LYS A 118 -0.50 0.34 13.71
C LYS A 118 -0.51 1.80 13.26
N GLY A 119 -0.77 2.06 11.97
CA GLY A 119 -1.01 3.42 11.48
C GLY A 119 -2.18 4.08 12.20
N HIS A 120 -2.02 5.37 12.51
CA HIS A 120 -2.90 6.24 13.33
C HIS A 120 -2.75 6.13 14.86
N ALA A 121 -3.18 7.22 15.51
CA ALA A 121 -2.82 7.71 16.84
C ALA A 121 -2.40 6.69 17.92
N GLY A 122 -1.26 6.98 18.57
CA GLY A 122 -0.75 6.24 19.73
C GLY A 122 0.76 6.02 19.75
N HIS A 123 1.49 6.52 18.76
CA HIS A 123 2.94 6.32 18.63
C HIS A 123 3.64 7.63 18.22
N ASP A 124 4.02 8.44 19.21
CA ASP A 124 4.58 9.80 19.03
C ASP A 124 5.71 9.88 17.98
N LEU A 125 6.63 8.90 17.96
CA LEU A 125 7.72 8.87 16.97
C LEU A 125 7.20 8.64 15.55
N ASN A 126 6.24 7.73 15.37
CA ASN A 126 5.67 7.43 14.06
C ASN A 126 4.84 8.60 13.55
N GLU A 127 4.03 9.21 14.42
CA GLU A 127 3.28 10.43 14.09
C GLU A 127 4.20 11.58 13.70
N ALA A 128 5.34 11.73 14.39
CA ALA A 128 6.35 12.73 14.05
C ALA A 128 7.00 12.47 12.68
N ALA A 129 7.17 11.20 12.28
CA ALA A 129 7.66 10.82 10.96
C ALA A 129 6.58 11.05 9.87
N ASP A 130 5.34 10.61 10.08
CA ASP A 130 4.19 10.83 9.16
C ASP A 130 4.04 12.32 8.83
N VAL A 131 3.97 13.17 9.86
CA VAL A 131 3.81 14.62 9.70
C VAL A 131 4.92 15.20 8.81
N ARG A 132 6.17 14.73 8.98
CA ARG A 132 7.33 15.20 8.22
C ARG A 132 7.30 14.68 6.78
N ALA A 133 6.98 13.41 6.57
CA ALA A 133 6.84 12.81 5.24
C ALA A 133 5.72 13.51 4.44
N ARG A 134 4.56 13.71 5.06
CA ARG A 134 3.43 14.43 4.46
C ARG A 134 3.73 15.90 4.19
N ALA A 135 4.50 16.56 5.05
CA ALA A 135 4.96 17.93 4.82
C ALA A 135 5.83 18.03 3.57
N VAL A 136 6.72 17.06 3.32
CA VAL A 136 7.52 17.02 2.08
C VAL A 136 6.62 16.83 0.85
N ALA A 137 5.72 15.84 0.87
CA ALA A 137 4.81 15.60 -0.25
C ALA A 137 3.97 16.84 -0.59
N THR A 138 3.50 17.54 0.45
CA THR A 138 2.77 18.81 0.32
C THR A 138 3.64 19.94 -0.24
N ALA A 139 4.91 20.03 0.19
CA ALA A 139 5.84 21.02 -0.34
C ALA A 139 6.09 20.81 -1.84
N TYR A 140 6.27 19.56 -2.29
CA TYR A 140 6.36 19.24 -3.71
C TYR A 140 5.09 19.60 -4.49
N GLN A 141 3.90 19.34 -3.94
CA GLN A 141 2.63 19.70 -4.57
C GLN A 141 2.49 21.23 -4.75
N LYS A 142 2.99 22.02 -3.80
CA LYS A 142 2.86 23.48 -3.78
C LYS A 142 4.05 24.22 -4.43
N GLY A 143 5.17 23.54 -4.64
CA GLY A 143 6.43 24.17 -5.07
C GLY A 143 7.14 24.92 -3.93
N ASP A 144 6.88 24.54 -2.68
CA ASP A 144 7.51 25.14 -1.49
C ASP A 144 8.89 24.52 -1.21
N PRO A 145 9.75 25.18 -0.39
CA PRO A 145 11.01 24.59 0.07
C PRO A 145 10.77 23.27 0.83
N ILE A 146 11.54 22.24 0.46
CA ILE A 146 11.42 20.90 1.07
C ILE A 146 12.01 20.92 2.49
N PRO A 147 11.27 20.49 3.52
CA PRO A 147 11.83 20.31 4.86
C PRO A 147 12.74 19.08 4.87
N ILE A 148 14.04 19.27 5.14
CA ILE A 148 15.03 18.18 5.12
C ILE A 148 15.41 17.70 6.52
N GLY A 149 15.24 18.53 7.55
CA GLY A 149 15.67 18.22 8.92
C GLY A 149 17.17 18.36 9.16
N PRO A 150 17.62 18.25 10.43
CA PRO A 150 19.03 18.37 10.83
C PRO A 150 19.90 17.17 10.40
N GLY A 151 19.28 16.04 10.05
CA GLY A 151 19.97 14.79 9.77
C GLY A 151 20.59 14.17 11.02
N TRP A 152 21.44 13.16 10.83
CA TRP A 152 22.23 12.62 11.94
C TRP A 152 23.58 13.37 12.08
N PRO A 153 23.99 13.79 13.28
CA PRO A 153 25.26 14.49 13.48
C PRO A 153 26.46 13.68 12.97
N ASN A 154 27.32 14.33 12.17
CA ASN A 154 28.51 13.71 11.56
C ASN A 154 28.21 12.54 10.60
N ALA A 155 26.99 12.44 10.07
CA ALA A 155 26.68 11.49 9.01
C ALA A 155 27.64 11.66 7.81
N PRO A 156 28.04 10.56 7.14
CA PRO A 156 28.82 10.65 5.92
C PRO A 156 28.09 11.52 4.89
N ARG A 157 28.82 12.44 4.23
CA ARG A 157 28.23 13.40 3.28
C ARG A 157 27.42 12.66 2.22
N ARG A 158 26.14 13.00 2.11
CA ARG A 158 25.20 12.50 1.10
C ARG A 158 25.78 12.77 -0.30
N ALA A 159 25.85 11.75 -1.16
CA ALA A 159 25.99 12.01 -2.58
C ALA A 159 24.68 12.66 -3.04
N GLU A 160 24.73 13.94 -3.42
CA GLU A 160 23.60 14.64 -4.03
C GLU A 160 23.11 13.82 -5.23
N GLN A 161 21.89 13.29 -5.16
CA GLN A 161 21.27 12.69 -6.34
C GLN A 161 20.93 13.83 -7.32
N PRO A 162 21.39 13.78 -8.58
CA PRO A 162 21.04 14.78 -9.57
C PRO A 162 19.53 14.84 -9.75
N ILE A 163 19.00 16.05 -9.80
CA ILE A 163 17.65 16.33 -10.30
C ILE A 163 17.67 15.93 -11.78
N GLU A 164 17.05 14.80 -12.12
CA GLU A 164 16.93 14.38 -13.52
C GLU A 164 15.85 15.24 -14.18
N GLU A 165 16.30 16.30 -14.84
CA GLU A 165 15.50 17.19 -15.68
C GLU A 165 14.95 16.37 -16.87
N ALA A 166 13.64 16.13 -16.87
CA ALA A 166 12.96 15.42 -17.94
C ALA A 166 13.20 16.10 -19.29
N ALA A 167 13.81 15.36 -20.22
CA ALA A 167 14.12 15.84 -21.57
C ALA A 167 12.84 16.25 -22.35
N PRO A 168 12.91 17.29 -23.20
CA PRO A 168 11.75 17.79 -23.94
C PRO A 168 11.33 16.82 -25.06
N PRO A 169 10.04 16.79 -25.45
CA PRO A 169 9.56 15.88 -26.49
C PRO A 169 10.01 16.33 -27.89
N ALA A 170 10.55 15.40 -28.67
CA ALA A 170 10.94 15.58 -30.07
C ALA A 170 9.71 15.72 -31.01
N PRO A 171 9.83 16.41 -32.16
CA PRO A 171 8.69 16.86 -32.94
C PRO A 171 8.08 15.76 -33.83
N ARG A 172 6.75 15.82 -33.97
CA ARG A 172 5.91 14.90 -34.71
C ARG A 172 6.02 15.15 -36.23
N ALA A 173 6.57 14.19 -36.96
CA ALA A 173 6.51 14.15 -38.43
C ALA A 173 5.18 13.52 -38.89
N ALA A 174 4.62 14.05 -39.98
CA ALA A 174 3.29 13.75 -40.49
C ALA A 174 3.28 12.70 -41.63
N ALA A 175 2.10 12.08 -41.76
CA ALA A 175 1.50 11.38 -42.92
C ALA A 175 1.72 9.85 -43.05
N PRO A 176 0.84 9.10 -43.76
CA PRO A 176 -0.58 9.31 -44.09
C PRO A 176 -1.49 8.13 -43.66
N THR A 177 -2.81 8.34 -43.69
CA THR A 177 -3.88 7.34 -43.47
C THR A 177 -3.87 6.24 -44.55
N PRO A 178 -4.25 4.98 -44.22
CA PRO A 178 -5.61 4.56 -44.59
C PRO A 178 -6.34 3.63 -43.59
N ALA A 179 -7.67 3.71 -43.67
CA ALA A 179 -8.71 2.70 -43.47
C ALA A 179 -8.70 1.74 -42.25
N ALA A 180 -9.59 2.08 -41.30
CA ALA A 180 -10.57 1.25 -40.62
C ALA A 180 -10.36 -0.28 -40.47
N GLU A 181 -10.06 -0.70 -39.24
CA GLU A 181 -10.65 -1.91 -38.63
C GLU A 181 -10.69 -1.74 -37.10
N SER A 182 -11.84 -2.06 -36.51
CA SER A 182 -12.21 -1.81 -35.12
C SER A 182 -11.77 -2.95 -34.18
N ALA A 183 -10.99 -2.64 -33.15
CA ALA A 183 -10.74 -3.50 -31.98
C ALA A 183 -10.56 -2.62 -30.72
N PRO A 184 -10.92 -3.10 -29.51
CA PRO A 184 -11.18 -2.25 -28.35
C PRO A 184 -9.90 -1.70 -27.70
N ALA A 185 -10.05 -0.53 -27.09
CA ALA A 185 -9.00 0.20 -26.39
C ALA A 185 -8.48 -0.53 -25.15
N ALA A 186 -7.15 -0.55 -24.98
CA ALA A 186 -6.46 -0.99 -23.78
C ALA A 186 -6.79 -0.06 -22.58
N PRO A 187 -6.76 -0.56 -21.33
CA PRO A 187 -7.04 0.25 -20.14
C PRO A 187 -5.87 1.21 -19.83
N PRO A 188 -6.12 2.28 -19.05
CA PRO A 188 -5.09 3.25 -18.68
C PRO A 188 -4.04 2.64 -17.75
N ALA A 189 -2.81 3.15 -17.83
CA ALA A 189 -1.61 2.67 -17.14
C ALA A 189 -1.66 2.69 -15.60
N ALA A 190 -2.74 3.20 -14.97
CA ALA A 190 -2.90 3.21 -13.52
C ALA A 190 -3.44 1.88 -12.95
N ALA A 191 -4.22 1.13 -13.74
CA ALA A 191 -4.77 -0.16 -13.29
C ALA A 191 -3.77 -1.32 -13.39
N VAL A 192 -2.64 -1.10 -14.06
CA VAL A 192 -1.58 -2.11 -14.17
C VAL A 192 -0.65 -2.12 -12.96
N GLU A 193 -0.47 -1.02 -12.23
CA GLU A 193 0.42 -1.02 -11.05
C GLU A 193 -0.18 -1.81 -9.89
N ASP A 194 -1.48 -1.62 -9.61
CA ASP A 194 -2.23 -2.32 -8.56
C ASP A 194 -2.44 -3.81 -8.89
N ALA A 195 -2.59 -4.13 -10.19
CA ALA A 195 -2.67 -5.51 -10.67
C ALA A 195 -1.30 -6.21 -10.77
N LEU A 196 -0.19 -5.46 -10.89
CA LEU A 196 1.16 -5.99 -10.97
C LEU A 196 1.81 -6.25 -9.60
N GLU A 197 1.30 -5.64 -8.51
CA GLU A 197 1.66 -6.03 -7.14
C GLU A 197 1.19 -7.45 -6.80
N LEU A 198 0.05 -7.89 -7.33
CA LEU A 198 -0.48 -9.25 -7.11
C LEU A 198 0.37 -10.37 -7.74
N ASP A 199 1.22 -10.08 -8.73
CA ASP A 199 2.05 -11.07 -9.46
C ASP A 199 3.50 -11.21 -8.91
N ILE A 200 3.85 -10.50 -7.82
CA ILE A 200 5.23 -10.41 -7.26
C ILE A 200 5.56 -11.46 -6.19
N PHE A 201 4.53 -12.03 -5.58
CA PHE A 201 4.70 -12.72 -4.29
C PHE A 201 4.81 -14.24 -4.36
N GLY A 202 4.88 -14.81 -5.56
CA GLY A 202 4.76 -16.26 -5.77
C GLY A 202 5.91 -17.15 -5.26
N ASP A 203 6.86 -16.72 -4.41
CA ASP A 203 7.85 -17.70 -3.94
C ASP A 203 8.62 -17.49 -2.62
N LEU A 204 8.31 -16.51 -1.76
CA LEU A 204 8.82 -16.48 -0.37
C LEU A 204 7.99 -15.61 0.59
N ALA A 205 6.70 -15.40 0.33
CA ALA A 205 5.84 -14.93 1.41
C ALA A 205 5.72 -16.06 2.44
N VAL A 206 5.82 -15.74 3.74
CA VAL A 206 4.92 -16.42 4.67
C VAL A 206 3.55 -16.08 4.10
N ALA A 207 2.95 -17.04 3.40
CA ALA A 207 1.71 -16.82 2.67
C ALA A 207 0.74 -16.15 3.63
N GLU A 208 0.31 -14.93 3.29
CA GLU A 208 -0.86 -14.34 3.94
C GLU A 208 -1.91 -15.44 3.88
N THR A 209 -2.38 -15.89 5.05
CA THR A 209 -3.30 -17.01 5.05
C THR A 209 -4.55 -16.58 4.29
N ASP A 210 -5.26 -17.52 3.68
CA ASP A 210 -6.45 -17.16 2.90
C ASP A 210 -7.45 -16.36 3.75
N GLU A 211 -7.47 -16.59 5.07
CA GLU A 211 -8.23 -15.85 6.07
C GLU A 211 -7.78 -14.39 6.22
N GLU A 212 -6.47 -14.14 6.27
CA GLU A 212 -5.89 -12.79 6.35
C GLU A 212 -6.16 -12.00 5.07
N VAL A 213 -6.03 -12.65 3.90
CA VAL A 213 -6.38 -12.08 2.59
C VAL A 213 -7.84 -11.65 2.58
N VAL A 214 -8.76 -12.55 2.98
CA VAL A 214 -10.19 -12.28 3.01
C VAL A 214 -10.54 -11.14 3.98
N ALA A 215 -9.92 -11.11 5.16
CA ALA A 215 -10.13 -10.03 6.12
C ALA A 215 -9.67 -8.67 5.60
N ARG A 216 -8.59 -8.61 4.82
CA ARG A 216 -8.13 -7.38 4.16
C ARG A 216 -9.08 -6.93 3.06
N LEU A 217 -9.54 -7.84 2.20
CA LEU A 217 -10.49 -7.51 1.13
C LEU A 217 -11.85 -7.05 1.67
N GLU A 218 -12.30 -7.58 2.81
CA GLU A 218 -13.51 -7.10 3.50
C GLU A 218 -13.36 -5.64 3.96
N ARG A 219 -12.18 -5.25 4.48
CA ARG A 219 -11.91 -3.84 4.83
C ARG A 219 -11.89 -2.95 3.60
N GLU A 220 -11.31 -3.42 2.51
CA GLU A 220 -11.26 -2.68 1.25
C GLU A 220 -12.66 -2.39 0.70
N LEU A 221 -13.60 -3.34 0.81
CA LEU A 221 -15.01 -3.13 0.42
C LEU A 221 -15.75 -2.07 1.25
N LEU A 222 -15.23 -1.72 2.43
CA LEU A 222 -15.80 -0.72 3.33
C LEU A 222 -15.11 0.64 3.22
N ASP A 223 -13.97 0.72 2.55
CA ASP A 223 -13.24 1.97 2.32
C ASP A 223 -14.07 2.91 1.41
N PRO A 224 -14.39 4.14 1.86
CA PRO A 224 -15.14 5.10 1.06
C PRO A 224 -14.52 5.37 -0.33
N ALA A 225 -13.20 5.37 -0.45
CA ALA A 225 -12.51 5.59 -1.73
C ALA A 225 -12.79 4.43 -2.69
N VAL A 226 -12.74 3.18 -2.21
CA VAL A 226 -13.06 2.00 -3.02
C VAL A 226 -14.54 1.96 -3.35
N ARG A 227 -15.42 2.23 -2.37
CA ARG A 227 -16.88 2.19 -2.56
C ARG A 227 -17.37 3.22 -3.58
N SER A 228 -16.70 4.36 -3.68
CA SER A 228 -17.00 5.38 -4.69
C SER A 228 -16.56 4.99 -6.12
N ASP A 229 -15.67 4.01 -6.25
CA ASP A 229 -15.20 3.48 -7.53
C ASP A 229 -15.90 2.14 -7.86
N SER A 230 -16.95 2.24 -8.68
CA SER A 230 -17.71 1.08 -9.12
C SER A 230 -16.86 0.03 -9.85
N SER A 231 -15.75 0.41 -10.50
CA SER A 231 -14.86 -0.53 -11.18
C SER A 231 -14.02 -1.33 -10.20
N ARG A 232 -13.55 -0.69 -9.11
CA ARG A 232 -12.84 -1.38 -8.03
C ARG A 232 -13.75 -2.34 -7.28
N VAL A 233 -14.94 -1.89 -6.89
CA VAL A 233 -15.94 -2.77 -6.24
C VAL A 233 -16.30 -3.95 -7.15
N ALA A 234 -16.48 -3.71 -8.45
CA ALA A 234 -16.77 -4.76 -9.42
C ALA A 234 -15.68 -5.85 -9.51
N GLY A 235 -14.43 -5.52 -9.18
CA GLY A 235 -13.31 -6.46 -9.10
C GLY A 235 -13.33 -7.36 -7.86
N LEU A 236 -13.92 -6.87 -6.77
CA LEU A 236 -14.07 -7.57 -5.49
C LEU A 236 -15.32 -8.45 -5.44
N LEU A 237 -16.36 -8.12 -6.20
CA LEU A 237 -17.60 -8.90 -6.26
C LEU A 237 -17.51 -10.09 -7.22
N HIS A 238 -17.97 -11.26 -6.77
CA HIS A 238 -18.14 -12.43 -7.63
C HIS A 238 -19.19 -12.15 -8.72
N PRO A 239 -19.08 -12.69 -9.95
CA PRO A 239 -20.09 -12.52 -10.99
C PRO A 239 -21.52 -12.87 -10.54
N ASP A 240 -21.65 -13.95 -9.76
CA ASP A 240 -22.91 -14.40 -9.15
C ASP A 240 -23.18 -13.79 -7.76
N PHE A 241 -22.58 -12.64 -7.43
CA PHE A 241 -22.76 -11.99 -6.12
C PHE A 241 -24.23 -11.75 -5.79
N ALA A 242 -24.59 -12.02 -4.54
CA ALA A 242 -25.90 -11.72 -3.98
C ALA A 242 -25.79 -11.12 -2.58
N GLU A 243 -26.64 -10.15 -2.28
CA GLU A 243 -26.77 -9.54 -0.96
C GLU A 243 -28.21 -9.55 -0.48
N ILE A 244 -28.42 -9.83 0.80
CA ILE A 244 -29.71 -9.59 1.46
C ILE A 244 -29.59 -8.29 2.26
N GLY A 245 -30.20 -7.23 1.72
CA GLY A 245 -30.23 -5.94 2.39
C GLY A 245 -31.15 -5.95 3.61
N ARG A 246 -31.07 -4.89 4.43
CA ARG A 246 -31.89 -4.74 5.66
C ARG A 246 -33.40 -4.87 5.44
N SER A 247 -33.89 -4.54 4.24
CA SER A 247 -35.30 -4.68 3.85
C SER A 247 -35.73 -6.11 3.52
N GLY A 248 -34.81 -7.08 3.54
CA GLY A 248 -35.03 -8.44 3.05
C GLY A 248 -34.99 -8.55 1.52
N ARG A 249 -34.75 -7.46 0.81
CA ARG A 249 -34.57 -7.46 -0.65
C ARG A 249 -33.27 -8.17 -1.00
N LEU A 250 -33.34 -9.05 -2.00
CA LEU A 250 -32.17 -9.62 -2.66
C LEU A 250 -31.61 -8.62 -3.68
N TRP A 251 -30.31 -8.35 -3.60
CA TRP A 251 -29.56 -7.49 -4.50
C TRP A 251 -28.57 -8.35 -5.29
N GLY A 252 -28.53 -8.16 -6.60
CA GLY A 252 -27.48 -8.74 -7.44
C GLY A 252 -26.27 -7.83 -7.55
N ARG A 253 -25.22 -8.34 -8.20
CA ARG A 253 -23.99 -7.57 -8.51
C ARG A 253 -24.28 -6.23 -9.17
N ASP A 254 -25.06 -6.23 -10.25
CA ASP A 254 -25.31 -5.01 -11.03
C ASP A 254 -26.17 -3.99 -10.27
N ASP A 255 -27.19 -4.47 -9.53
CA ASP A 255 -28.01 -3.62 -8.66
C ASP A 255 -27.16 -2.93 -7.58
N THR A 256 -26.20 -3.68 -7.01
CA THR A 256 -25.30 -3.21 -5.95
C THR A 256 -24.34 -2.16 -6.49
N LEU A 257 -23.70 -2.42 -7.64
CA LEU A 257 -22.79 -1.46 -8.27
C LEU A 257 -23.50 -0.15 -8.64
N GLN A 258 -24.76 -0.24 -9.09
CA GLN A 258 -25.56 0.93 -9.43
C GLN A 258 -25.96 1.74 -8.18
N ALA A 259 -26.33 1.07 -7.08
CA ALA A 259 -26.71 1.73 -5.84
C ALA A 259 -25.51 2.44 -5.19
N LEU A 260 -24.35 1.78 -5.14
CA LEU A 260 -23.12 2.33 -4.56
C LEU A 260 -22.62 3.59 -5.27
N ALA A 261 -22.81 3.68 -6.59
CA ALA A 261 -22.46 4.87 -7.37
C ALA A 261 -23.28 6.12 -7.00
N SER A 262 -24.39 5.94 -6.27
CA SER A 262 -25.34 7.00 -5.90
C SER A 262 -25.39 7.31 -4.40
N GLU A 263 -24.70 6.52 -3.56
CA GLU A 263 -24.70 6.66 -2.10
C GLU A 263 -23.40 7.32 -1.61
N GLU A 264 -23.53 8.34 -0.75
CA GLU A 264 -22.38 8.84 0.01
C GLU A 264 -21.96 7.77 1.02
N SER A 265 -20.74 7.24 0.86
CA SER A 265 -20.20 6.23 1.78
C SER A 265 -19.65 6.88 3.03
N GLU A 266 -20.23 6.52 4.17
CA GLU A 266 -19.72 6.90 5.49
C GLU A 266 -18.54 6.00 5.90
N VAL A 267 -17.67 6.51 6.78
CA VAL A 267 -16.58 5.71 7.34
C VAL A 267 -17.18 4.67 8.30
N VAL A 268 -16.81 3.42 8.09
CA VAL A 268 -17.27 2.28 8.89
C VAL A 268 -16.07 1.59 9.52
N GLU A 269 -16.08 1.44 10.84
CA GLU A 269 -15.07 0.62 11.52
C GLU A 269 -15.40 -0.86 11.36
N LEU A 270 -14.41 -1.69 11.01
CA LEU A 270 -14.56 -3.15 10.89
C LEU A 270 -13.77 -3.87 11.99
N GLU A 271 -14.48 -4.66 12.79
CA GLU A 271 -13.94 -5.62 13.73
C GLU A 271 -14.20 -7.05 13.21
N VAL A 272 -13.16 -7.80 12.88
CA VAL A 272 -13.31 -9.21 12.45
C VAL A 272 -13.53 -10.08 13.69
N LEU A 273 -14.65 -10.80 13.73
CA LEU A 273 -15.04 -11.66 14.85
C LEU A 273 -14.62 -13.11 14.64
N ALA A 274 -14.76 -13.61 13.41
CA ALA A 274 -14.39 -14.97 13.03
C ALA A 274 -14.06 -15.07 11.54
N THR A 275 -13.22 -16.04 11.20
CA THR A 275 -12.93 -16.41 9.81
C THR A 275 -12.84 -17.92 9.73
N ASP A 276 -13.79 -18.54 9.04
CA ASP A 276 -13.96 -19.98 8.99
C ASP A 276 -13.81 -20.48 7.55
N VAL A 277 -12.87 -21.40 7.31
CA VAL A 277 -12.77 -22.12 6.04
C VAL A 277 -13.89 -23.14 5.97
N VAL A 278 -14.91 -22.89 5.15
CA VAL A 278 -16.12 -23.74 5.06
C VAL A 278 -16.04 -24.75 3.92
N ALA A 279 -15.20 -24.50 2.92
CA ALA A 279 -14.82 -25.44 1.87
C ALA A 279 -13.48 -25.00 1.23
N ASP A 280 -12.90 -25.85 0.39
CA ASP A 280 -11.72 -25.48 -0.40
C ASP A 280 -12.03 -24.25 -1.26
N GLY A 281 -11.23 -23.19 -1.11
CA GLY A 281 -11.47 -21.91 -1.77
C GLY A 281 -12.76 -21.20 -1.36
N VAL A 282 -13.33 -21.50 -0.18
CA VAL A 282 -14.50 -20.80 0.37
C VAL A 282 -14.31 -20.47 1.85
N ILE A 283 -14.40 -19.18 2.17
CA ILE A 283 -14.25 -18.66 3.53
C ILE A 283 -15.52 -17.91 3.93
N LEU A 284 -16.00 -18.20 5.14
CA LEU A 284 -17.03 -17.40 5.80
C LEU A 284 -16.33 -16.44 6.78
N LEU A 285 -16.46 -15.16 6.54
CA LEU A 285 -16.03 -14.10 7.45
C LEU A 285 -17.22 -13.56 8.21
N THR A 286 -17.11 -13.52 9.53
CA THR A 286 -18.07 -12.87 10.42
C THR A 286 -17.41 -11.67 11.06
N ALA A 287 -18.05 -10.50 10.97
CA ALA A 287 -17.49 -9.26 11.46
C ALA A 287 -18.57 -8.36 12.07
N ARG A 288 -18.13 -7.40 12.88
CA ARG A 288 -18.95 -6.27 13.30
C ARG A 288 -18.50 -5.04 12.53
N THR A 289 -19.48 -4.34 11.96
CA THR A 289 -19.27 -2.98 11.44
C THR A 289 -19.97 -1.97 12.31
N THR A 290 -19.28 -0.88 12.63
CA THR A 290 -19.83 0.22 13.43
C THR A 290 -19.83 1.50 12.62
N ASP A 291 -20.99 2.14 12.53
CA ASP A 291 -21.19 3.45 11.93
C ASP A 291 -21.94 4.39 12.90
N VAL A 292 -22.31 5.59 12.44
CA VAL A 292 -23.07 6.57 13.24
C VAL A 292 -24.47 6.09 13.65
N ARG A 293 -24.99 5.03 13.02
CA ARG A 293 -26.33 4.46 13.23
C ARG A 293 -26.30 3.23 14.13
N GLY A 294 -25.12 2.68 14.44
CA GLY A 294 -24.91 1.62 15.41
C GLY A 294 -24.06 0.46 14.87
N GLY A 295 -24.03 -0.63 15.64
CA GLY A 295 -23.36 -1.87 15.25
C GLY A 295 -24.21 -2.71 14.29
N THR A 296 -23.57 -3.36 13.33
CA THR A 296 -24.17 -4.36 12.44
C THR A 296 -23.27 -5.58 12.38
N LEU A 297 -23.82 -6.76 12.69
CA LEU A 297 -23.15 -8.03 12.48
C LEU A 297 -23.27 -8.43 11.01
N ARG A 298 -22.13 -8.68 10.38
CA ARG A 298 -21.99 -9.02 8.98
C ARG A 298 -21.51 -10.46 8.83
N SER A 299 -22.07 -11.13 7.83
CA SER A 299 -21.64 -12.44 7.36
C SER A 299 -21.33 -12.35 5.87
N SER A 300 -20.08 -12.59 5.54
CA SER A 300 -19.53 -12.43 4.19
C SER A 300 -18.95 -13.77 3.73
N LEU A 301 -19.52 -14.34 2.67
CA LEU A 301 -19.02 -15.56 2.04
C LEU A 301 -18.09 -15.17 0.90
N TRP A 302 -16.81 -15.46 1.06
CA TRP A 302 -15.77 -15.26 0.07
C TRP A 302 -15.51 -16.56 -0.67
N GLN A 303 -15.36 -16.47 -1.99
CA GLN A 303 -15.06 -17.60 -2.86
C GLN A 303 -13.89 -17.27 -3.77
N ARG A 304 -12.97 -18.23 -3.89
CA ARG A 304 -11.82 -18.14 -4.77
C ARG A 304 -12.25 -18.41 -6.23
N SER A 305 -12.02 -17.44 -7.11
CA SER A 305 -12.21 -17.53 -8.56
C SER A 305 -10.86 -17.47 -9.26
N GLY A 306 -10.28 -18.63 -9.58
CA GLY A 306 -8.89 -18.73 -10.03
C GLY A 306 -7.93 -18.37 -8.89
N ASP A 307 -7.11 -17.35 -9.08
CA ASP A 307 -6.15 -16.89 -8.07
C ASP A 307 -6.64 -15.72 -7.20
N ARG A 308 -7.92 -15.35 -7.29
CA ARG A 308 -8.48 -14.19 -6.58
C ARG A 308 -9.66 -14.57 -5.70
N TRP A 309 -9.67 -14.08 -4.47
CA TRP A 309 -10.83 -14.11 -3.58
C TRP A 309 -11.84 -13.04 -4.00
N ARG A 310 -13.12 -13.42 -4.07
CA ARG A 310 -14.23 -12.53 -4.42
C ARG A 310 -15.41 -12.76 -3.50
N LEU A 311 -16.09 -11.68 -3.13
CA LEU A 311 -17.28 -11.75 -2.30
C LEU A 311 -18.43 -12.38 -3.09
N ARG A 312 -18.90 -13.55 -2.65
CA ARG A 312 -19.96 -14.34 -3.28
C ARG A 312 -21.33 -14.07 -2.68
N PHE A 313 -21.37 -13.80 -1.38
CA PHE A 313 -22.60 -13.48 -0.68
C PHE A 313 -22.34 -12.58 0.51
N HIS A 314 -23.28 -11.67 0.80
CA HIS A 314 -23.21 -10.80 1.97
C HIS A 314 -24.57 -10.63 2.65
N GLN A 315 -24.57 -10.53 3.97
CA GLN A 315 -25.73 -10.14 4.75
C GLN A 315 -25.30 -9.35 5.99
N GLY A 316 -26.01 -8.26 6.28
CA GLY A 316 -25.88 -7.49 7.52
C GLY A 316 -27.13 -7.59 8.39
N THR A 317 -26.95 -7.84 9.68
CA THR A 317 -28.00 -7.83 10.71
C THR A 317 -27.66 -6.76 11.76
N PRO A 318 -28.46 -5.69 11.90
CA PRO A 318 -28.22 -4.68 12.92
C PRO A 318 -28.18 -5.29 14.33
N GLU A 319 -27.23 -4.86 15.15
CA GLU A 319 -27.23 -5.18 16.58
C GLU A 319 -28.34 -4.40 17.29
N ALA A 320 -28.95 -5.03 18.31
CA ALA A 320 -30.11 -4.51 19.03
C ALA A 320 -29.74 -3.50 20.11
#